data_AF-A0A7S2G7E5-F1
#
_entry.id   AF-A0A7S2G7E5-F1
#
_cell.length_a   1.000
_cell.length_b   1.000
_cell.length_c   1.000
_cell.angle_alpha   90.00
_cell.angle_beta   90.00
_cell.angle_gamma   90.00
#
_symmetry.space_group_name_H-M   'P 1'
#
loop_
_entity.id
_entity.type
_entity.pdbx_description
1 polymer ?
#
loop_
_entity_poly.entity_id
_entity_poly.type
_entity_poly.pdbx_seq_one_letter_code
_entity_poly.pdbx_strand_id
1 'polypeptide(L)'
;HATDVVDAQRHNGALQMQRVARRYLARGLAVSLAKKVYLKYLPAEVADPYWYNPRTSMTSWTKPRVLGADDVNLPTALPKKGNEFIVGCVNCRDIAAQVICLGCDESFCKSCFQELHKKGNRRNHKTNDISYCVVCKYQMASRICQTCTARKRVHYRTCDVCFANMHPDQPQSLTATAAERPATAASRPGTTTGARPGTAGGKQPRSRP
;
A
#
# COMPACT_ATOMS: atom_id res chain seq x y z
N HIS A 1 -23.61 23.49 -58.88
CA HIS A 1 -22.22 23.38 -59.35
C HIS A 1 -21.22 24.20 -58.54
N ALA A 2 -21.28 25.55 -58.52
CA ALA A 2 -20.30 26.35 -57.76
C ALA A 2 -20.42 26.19 -56.23
N THR A 3 -21.64 26.03 -55.71
CA THR A 3 -21.94 25.74 -54.29
C THR A 3 -21.38 24.38 -53.86
N ASP A 4 -21.52 23.36 -54.71
CA ASP A 4 -21.07 21.99 -54.43
C ASP A 4 -19.54 21.89 -54.28
N VAL A 5 -18.80 22.69 -55.06
CA VAL A 5 -17.33 22.78 -54.98
C VAL A 5 -16.89 23.45 -53.68
N VAL A 6 -17.56 24.53 -53.26
CA VAL A 6 -17.27 25.23 -52.00
C VAL A 6 -17.60 24.35 -50.80
N ASP A 7 -18.71 23.61 -50.84
CA ASP A 7 -19.10 22.69 -49.78
C ASP A 7 -18.14 21.49 -49.69
N ALA A 8 -17.67 20.96 -50.82
CA ALA A 8 -16.61 19.95 -50.85
C ALA A 8 -15.29 20.44 -50.25
N GLN A 9 -14.89 21.69 -50.53
CA GLN A 9 -13.70 22.31 -49.94
C GLN A 9 -13.84 22.49 -48.42
N ARG A 10 -15.01 22.95 -47.94
CA ARG A 10 -15.31 23.08 -46.50
C ARG A 10 -15.30 21.72 -45.81
N HIS A 11 -15.89 20.70 -46.43
CA HIS A 11 -15.88 19.34 -45.91
C HIS A 11 -14.45 18.78 -45.79
N ASN A 12 -13.63 18.95 -46.82
CA ASN A 12 -12.23 18.54 -46.80
C ASN A 12 -11.44 19.30 -45.73
N GLY A 13 -11.67 20.61 -45.57
CA GLY A 13 -11.10 21.41 -44.49
C GLY A 13 -11.48 20.88 -43.10
N ALA A 14 -12.77 20.61 -42.89
CA ALA A 14 -13.27 20.04 -41.64
C ALA A 14 -12.66 18.66 -41.35
N LEU A 15 -12.49 17.79 -42.35
CA LEU A 15 -11.81 16.50 -42.19
C LEU A 15 -10.35 16.66 -41.74
N GLN A 16 -9.60 17.61 -42.32
CA GLN A 16 -8.23 17.87 -41.90
C GLN A 16 -8.17 18.37 -40.45
N MET A 17 -9.04 19.31 -40.09
CA MET A 17 -9.16 19.81 -38.71
C MET A 17 -9.51 18.67 -37.73
N GLN A 18 -10.50 17.82 -38.09
CA GLN A 18 -10.88 16.67 -37.29
C GLN A 18 -9.73 15.67 -37.13
N ARG A 19 -8.93 15.41 -38.16
CA ARG A 19 -7.74 14.54 -38.09
C ARG A 19 -6.72 15.06 -37.08
N VAL A 20 -6.41 16.36 -37.15
CA VAL A 20 -5.48 16.99 -36.21
C VAL A 20 -6.01 16.93 -34.78
N ALA A 21 -7.27 17.29 -34.56
CA ALA A 21 -7.91 17.26 -33.25
C ALA A 21 -7.94 15.83 -32.67
N ARG A 22 -8.35 14.83 -33.47
CA ARG A 22 -8.37 13.42 -33.05
C ARG A 22 -6.98 12.93 -32.67
N ARG A 23 -5.94 13.27 -33.44
CA ARG A 23 -4.56 12.91 -33.11
C ARG A 23 -4.11 13.54 -31.80
N TYR A 24 -4.41 14.81 -31.58
CA TYR A 24 -4.08 15.52 -30.34
C TYR A 24 -4.76 14.87 -29.13
N LEU A 25 -6.07 14.63 -29.20
CA LEU A 25 -6.83 13.99 -28.14
C LEU A 25 -6.35 12.55 -27.89
N ALA A 26 -6.15 11.75 -28.93
CA ALA A 26 -5.65 10.39 -28.81
C ALA A 26 -4.25 10.34 -28.17
N ARG A 27 -3.36 11.28 -28.53
CA ARG A 27 -2.05 11.41 -27.89
C ARG A 27 -2.19 11.77 -26.41
N GLY A 28 -3.04 12.75 -26.08
CA GLY A 28 -3.28 13.14 -24.69
C GLY A 28 -3.81 11.97 -23.84
N LEU A 29 -4.74 11.19 -24.38
CA LEU A 29 -5.26 9.98 -23.73
C LEU A 29 -4.17 8.91 -23.57
N ALA A 30 -3.38 8.64 -24.63
CA ALA A 30 -2.30 7.65 -24.58
C ALA A 30 -1.23 8.03 -23.54
N VAL A 31 -0.83 9.29 -23.48
CA VAL A 31 0.10 9.81 -22.46
C VAL A 31 -0.51 9.66 -21.06
N SER A 32 -1.78 10.05 -20.87
CA SER A 32 -2.47 9.93 -19.58
C SER A 32 -2.54 8.49 -19.07
N LEU A 33 -2.77 7.53 -19.97
CA LEU A 33 -2.72 6.10 -19.63
C LEU A 33 -1.28 5.64 -19.35
N ALA A 34 -0.32 6.04 -20.17
CA ALA A 34 1.10 5.68 -19.97
C ALA A 34 1.62 6.19 -18.62
N LYS A 35 1.31 7.43 -18.23
CA LYS A 35 1.65 8.02 -16.93
C LYS A 35 1.15 7.22 -15.73
N LYS A 36 0.04 6.48 -15.89
CA LYS A 36 -0.55 5.63 -14.83
C LYS A 36 0.05 4.23 -14.79
N VAL A 37 0.61 3.76 -15.90
CA VAL A 37 1.16 2.40 -16.02
C VAL A 37 2.65 2.37 -15.74
N TYR A 38 3.41 3.29 -16.32
CA TYR A 38 4.86 3.33 -16.15
C TYR A 38 5.25 3.85 -14.78
N LEU A 39 6.25 3.21 -14.20
CA LEU A 39 6.94 3.64 -12.98
C LEU A 39 8.33 4.12 -13.39
N LYS A 40 8.79 5.22 -12.79
CA LYS A 40 10.17 5.68 -12.91
C LYS A 40 10.84 5.43 -11.58
N TYR A 41 11.87 4.59 -11.57
CA TYR A 41 12.65 4.32 -10.38
C TYR A 41 13.90 5.18 -10.37
N LEU A 42 14.16 5.79 -9.22
CA LEU A 42 15.38 6.52 -8.92
C LEU A 42 16.16 5.65 -7.92
N PRO A 43 17.24 4.96 -8.36
CA PRO A 43 18.10 4.21 -7.46
C PRO A 43 18.66 5.12 -6.36
N ALA A 44 18.87 4.57 -5.15
CA ALA A 44 19.49 5.32 -4.06
C ALA A 44 21.01 5.50 -4.21
N GLU A 45 21.64 4.67 -5.06
CA GLU A 45 23.06 4.75 -5.41
C GLU A 45 23.27 5.60 -6.67
N VAL A 46 24.53 5.91 -7.02
CA VAL A 46 24.90 6.71 -8.21
C VAL A 46 24.61 5.91 -9.49
N ALA A 47 23.33 5.78 -9.83
CA ALA A 47 22.86 5.09 -11.02
C ALA A 47 21.74 5.91 -11.67
N ASP A 48 21.67 5.79 -13.00
CA ASP A 48 20.68 6.50 -13.80
C ASP A 48 19.25 6.01 -13.50
N PRO A 49 18.25 6.91 -13.63
CA PRO A 49 16.86 6.52 -13.48
C PRO A 49 16.43 5.58 -14.60
N TYR A 50 15.51 4.67 -14.30
CA TYR A 50 14.94 3.77 -15.29
C TYR A 50 13.42 3.72 -15.21
N TRP A 51 12.79 3.36 -16.34
CA TRP A 51 11.35 3.17 -16.45
C TRP A 51 11.01 1.70 -16.45
N TYR A 52 9.98 1.33 -15.69
CA TYR A 52 9.49 -0.03 -15.57
C TYR A 52 8.00 -0.08 -15.92
N ASN A 53 7.63 -1.05 -16.76
CA ASN A 53 6.24 -1.37 -17.04
C ASN A 53 5.84 -2.65 -16.28
N PRO A 54 5.07 -2.54 -15.18
CA PRO A 54 4.66 -3.71 -14.39
C PRO A 54 3.68 -4.63 -15.11
N ARG A 55 3.08 -4.20 -16.23
CA ARG A 55 2.17 -5.06 -17.02
C ARG A 55 2.93 -6.02 -17.94
N THR A 56 4.08 -5.59 -18.45
CA THR A 56 4.90 -6.38 -19.38
C THR A 56 6.22 -6.83 -18.78
N SER A 57 6.48 -6.47 -17.52
CA SER A 57 7.75 -6.70 -16.82
C SER A 57 8.97 -6.17 -17.58
N MET A 58 8.81 -5.13 -18.39
CA MET A 58 9.89 -4.54 -19.17
C MET A 58 10.54 -3.37 -18.45
N THR A 59 11.87 -3.40 -18.38
CA THR A 59 12.71 -2.31 -17.90
C THR A 59 13.36 -1.59 -19.08
N SER A 60 13.36 -0.26 -19.03
CA SER A 60 14.00 0.59 -20.03
C SER A 60 14.83 1.67 -19.35
N TRP A 61 16.08 1.81 -19.77
CA TRP A 61 16.99 2.89 -19.35
C TRP A 61 16.74 4.19 -20.15
N THR A 62 15.87 4.14 -21.16
CA THR A 62 15.44 5.31 -21.94
C THR A 62 13.97 5.60 -21.70
N LYS A 63 13.61 6.90 -21.66
CA LYS A 63 12.22 7.35 -21.48
C LYS A 63 11.34 6.76 -22.60
N PRO A 64 10.27 6.03 -22.26
CA PRO A 64 9.32 5.51 -23.25
C PRO A 64 8.77 6.62 -24.15
N ARG A 65 8.84 6.44 -25.47
CA ARG A 65 8.42 7.43 -26.47
C ARG A 65 6.96 7.89 -26.30
N VAL A 66 6.11 7.00 -25.79
CA VAL A 66 4.69 7.29 -25.52
C VAL A 66 4.48 8.41 -24.50
N LEU A 67 5.44 8.66 -23.60
CA LEU A 67 5.39 9.76 -22.64
C LEU A 67 5.66 11.12 -23.33
N GLY A 68 6.39 11.14 -24.45
CA GLY A 68 6.68 12.36 -25.19
C GLY A 68 7.43 13.40 -24.33
N ALA A 69 6.89 14.61 -24.27
CA ALA A 69 7.44 15.70 -23.46
C ALA A 69 7.16 15.52 -21.95
N ASP A 70 6.15 14.72 -21.61
CA ASP A 70 5.78 14.45 -20.23
C ASP A 70 6.69 13.38 -19.57
N ASP A 71 6.52 13.17 -18.26
CA ASP A 71 7.08 12.03 -17.51
C ASP A 71 5.99 11.35 -16.66
N VAL A 72 6.35 10.30 -15.92
CA VAL A 72 5.44 9.58 -15.02
C VAL A 72 4.95 10.49 -13.88
N ASN A 73 3.78 10.18 -13.31
CA ASN A 73 3.18 11.01 -12.27
C ASN A 73 4.02 11.09 -10.99
N LEU A 74 4.73 10.02 -10.65
CA LEU A 74 5.51 9.96 -9.44
C LEU A 74 6.80 9.14 -9.63
N PRO A 75 7.96 9.81 -9.69
CA PRO A 75 9.24 9.14 -9.57
C PRO A 75 9.36 8.50 -8.20
N THR A 76 9.71 7.22 -8.18
CA THR A 76 9.84 6.42 -6.97
C THR A 76 11.31 6.30 -6.60
N ALA A 77 11.73 6.91 -5.49
CA ALA A 77 13.03 6.63 -4.91
C ALA A 77 13.01 5.21 -4.31
N LEU A 78 13.91 4.35 -4.79
CA LEU A 78 14.11 3.03 -4.21
C LEU A 78 14.83 3.18 -2.87
N PRO A 79 14.49 2.38 -1.86
CA PRO A 79 15.32 2.30 -0.66
C PRO A 79 16.71 1.76 -1.03
N LYS A 80 17.72 2.06 -0.21
CA LYS A 80 19.06 1.48 -0.34
C LYS A 80 18.97 -0.04 -0.21
N LYS A 81 19.82 -0.76 -0.93
CA LYS A 81 19.95 -2.21 -0.81
C LYS A 81 20.18 -2.59 0.66
N GLY A 82 19.37 -3.50 1.19
CA GLY A 82 19.37 -3.89 2.61
C GLY A 82 18.35 -3.16 3.49
N ASN A 83 17.82 -2.01 3.05
CA ASN A 83 16.70 -1.32 3.70
C ASN A 83 15.35 -1.62 3.01
N GLU A 84 15.34 -2.65 2.16
CA GLU A 84 14.15 -3.10 1.43
C GLU A 84 13.26 -3.90 2.37
N PHE A 85 12.04 -3.41 2.61
CA PHE A 85 11.02 -4.12 3.35
C PHE A 85 10.15 -4.95 2.39
N ILE A 86 10.63 -6.15 2.08
CA ILE A 86 9.97 -7.13 1.22
C ILE A 86 9.75 -8.41 2.01
N VAL A 87 8.49 -8.82 2.15
CA VAL A 87 8.15 -10.10 2.77
C VAL A 87 8.25 -11.19 1.71
N GLY A 88 9.20 -12.12 1.86
CA GLY A 88 9.39 -13.24 0.94
C GLY A 88 8.38 -14.38 1.15
N CYS A 89 8.18 -15.20 0.12
CA CYS A 89 7.47 -16.47 0.26
C CYS A 89 8.35 -17.49 1.01
N VAL A 90 7.82 -18.10 2.07
CA VAL A 90 8.54 -19.12 2.85
C VAL A 90 8.85 -20.38 2.02
N ASN A 91 7.96 -20.75 1.11
CA ASN A 91 8.08 -21.97 0.30
C ASN A 91 9.09 -21.85 -0.85
N CYS A 92 8.95 -20.87 -1.75
CA CYS A 92 9.85 -20.74 -2.90
C CYS A 92 11.03 -19.80 -2.68
N ARG A 93 10.90 -18.78 -1.81
CA ARG A 93 11.89 -17.71 -1.57
C ARG A 93 12.32 -16.90 -2.80
N ASP A 94 11.78 -17.19 -3.98
CA ASP A 94 12.11 -16.50 -5.24
C ASP A 94 11.36 -15.19 -5.41
N ILE A 95 10.10 -15.13 -4.93
CA ILE A 95 9.21 -14.00 -5.12
C ILE A 95 8.60 -13.53 -3.80
N ALA A 96 8.21 -12.26 -3.79
CA ALA A 96 7.52 -11.66 -2.64
C ALA A 96 6.18 -12.36 -2.36
N ALA A 97 5.89 -12.52 -1.08
CA ALA A 97 4.63 -13.04 -0.60
C ALA A 97 3.51 -12.02 -0.86
N GLN A 98 2.33 -12.56 -1.13
CA GLN A 98 1.10 -11.79 -1.37
C GLN A 98 -0.01 -12.18 -0.41
N VAL A 99 0.14 -13.31 0.28
CA VAL A 99 -0.85 -13.87 1.20
C VAL A 99 -0.12 -14.32 2.46
N ILE A 100 -0.65 -13.98 3.63
CA ILE A 100 -0.27 -14.61 4.89
C ILE A 100 -1.40 -15.53 5.34
N CYS A 101 -1.05 -16.77 5.67
CA CYS A 101 -1.98 -17.74 6.22
C CYS A 101 -1.95 -17.67 7.73
N LEU A 102 -3.06 -17.30 8.36
CA LEU A 102 -3.15 -17.14 9.82
C LEU A 102 -3.18 -18.47 10.56
N GLY A 103 -3.57 -19.56 9.89
CA GLY A 103 -3.55 -20.90 10.48
C GLY A 103 -2.17 -21.57 10.44
N CYS A 104 -1.32 -21.17 9.50
CA CYS A 104 0.06 -21.64 9.39
C CYS A 104 1.07 -20.65 10.00
N ASP A 105 0.66 -19.40 10.21
CA ASP A 105 1.52 -18.27 10.58
C ASP A 105 2.69 -18.06 9.60
N GLU A 106 2.41 -18.27 8.31
CA GLU A 106 3.41 -18.28 7.24
C GLU A 106 2.99 -17.43 6.04
N SER A 107 3.97 -16.81 5.39
CA SER A 107 3.80 -15.96 4.21
C SER A 107 4.07 -16.72 2.90
N PHE A 108 3.16 -16.57 1.96
CA PHE A 108 3.19 -17.28 0.68
C PHE A 108 2.99 -16.35 -0.50
N CYS A 109 3.60 -16.68 -1.64
CA CYS A 109 3.16 -16.16 -2.92
C CYS A 109 1.84 -16.84 -3.34
N LYS A 110 1.10 -16.23 -4.28
CA LYS A 110 -0.22 -16.74 -4.67
C LYS A 110 -0.20 -18.18 -5.19
N SER A 111 0.80 -18.53 -6.00
CA SER A 111 0.94 -19.89 -6.56
C SER A 111 1.18 -20.91 -5.46
N CYS A 112 2.20 -20.71 -4.62
CA CYS A 112 2.50 -21.65 -3.53
C CYS A 112 1.35 -21.74 -2.53
N PHE A 113 0.67 -20.63 -2.22
CA PHE A 113 -0.51 -20.67 -1.36
C PHE A 113 -1.59 -21.59 -1.95
N GLN A 114 -1.95 -21.37 -3.23
CA GLN A 114 -2.98 -22.15 -3.90
C GLN A 114 -2.63 -23.65 -3.97
N GLU A 115 -1.36 -23.99 -4.19
CA GLU A 115 -0.92 -25.39 -4.24
C GLU A 115 -0.97 -26.06 -2.86
N LEU A 116 -0.42 -25.41 -1.84
CA LEU A 116 -0.30 -25.95 -0.48
C LEU A 116 -1.64 -25.94 0.28
N HIS A 117 -2.56 -25.05 -0.08
CA HIS A 117 -3.88 -24.90 0.56
C HIS A 117 -5.02 -25.47 -0.29
N LYS A 118 -4.73 -26.19 -1.38
CA LYS A 118 -5.79 -26.85 -2.19
C LYS A 118 -6.45 -28.03 -1.47
N LYS A 119 -5.72 -28.72 -0.58
CA LYS A 119 -6.11 -30.03 -0.02
C LYS A 119 -6.13 -30.04 1.51
N GLY A 120 -6.91 -30.96 2.06
CA GLY A 120 -6.96 -31.24 3.50
C GLY A 120 -7.56 -30.10 4.33
N ASN A 121 -7.21 -30.04 5.61
CA ASN A 121 -7.72 -29.02 6.53
C ASN A 121 -7.18 -27.60 6.22
N ARG A 122 -6.03 -27.52 5.55
CA ARG A 122 -5.36 -26.25 5.23
C ARG A 122 -6.18 -25.34 4.32
N ARG A 123 -7.07 -25.90 3.50
CA ARG A 123 -7.97 -25.12 2.63
C ARG A 123 -8.94 -24.19 3.39
N ASN A 124 -9.20 -24.50 4.66
CA ASN A 124 -10.11 -23.74 5.52
C ASN A 124 -9.36 -22.67 6.35
N HIS A 125 -8.04 -22.53 6.19
CA HIS A 125 -7.28 -21.56 6.94
C HIS A 125 -7.65 -20.13 6.53
N LYS A 126 -7.81 -19.26 7.52
CA LYS A 126 -8.03 -17.82 7.30
C LYS A 126 -6.76 -17.17 6.74
N THR A 127 -6.94 -16.20 5.85
CA THR A 127 -5.84 -15.52 5.18
C THR A 127 -6.01 -14.01 5.22
N ASN A 128 -4.89 -13.30 5.19
CA ASN A 128 -4.84 -11.86 4.94
C ASN A 128 -3.93 -11.59 3.72
N ASP A 129 -4.22 -10.50 3.00
CA ASP A 129 -3.42 -10.09 1.86
C ASP A 129 -2.23 -9.22 2.29
N ILE A 130 -1.05 -9.56 1.78
CA ILE A 130 0.14 -8.72 1.87
C ILE A 130 0.20 -7.87 0.60
N SER A 131 -0.12 -6.58 0.73
CA SER A 131 -0.23 -5.68 -0.42
C SER A 131 1.00 -4.79 -0.59
N TYR A 132 1.38 -4.55 -1.84
CA TYR A 132 2.36 -3.52 -2.20
C TYR A 132 1.84 -2.11 -1.90
N CYS A 133 2.77 -1.21 -1.62
CA CYS A 133 2.53 0.22 -1.56
C CYS A 133 1.91 0.72 -2.87
N VAL A 134 0.80 1.47 -2.79
CA VAL A 134 0.10 2.01 -3.98
C VAL A 134 0.87 3.07 -4.73
N VAL A 135 1.94 3.57 -4.13
CA VAL A 135 2.77 4.67 -4.61
C VAL A 135 3.99 4.11 -5.33
N CYS A 136 4.90 3.45 -4.60
CA CYS A 136 6.12 2.89 -5.18
C CYS A 136 5.93 1.54 -5.89
N LYS A 137 4.85 0.80 -5.61
CA LYS A 137 4.58 -0.55 -6.15
C LYS A 137 5.70 -1.58 -5.96
N TYR A 138 6.64 -1.29 -5.07
CA TYR A 138 7.84 -2.09 -4.84
C TYR A 138 7.90 -2.56 -3.39
N GLN A 139 7.85 -1.62 -2.44
CA GLN A 139 7.82 -1.92 -1.01
C GLN A 139 6.46 -2.47 -0.57
N MET A 140 6.44 -3.30 0.47
CA MET A 140 5.20 -3.68 1.14
C MET A 140 4.54 -2.44 1.77
N ALA A 141 3.22 -2.40 1.75
CA ALA A 141 2.48 -1.35 2.45
C ALA A 141 2.49 -1.64 3.95
N SER A 142 2.98 -0.68 4.73
CA SER A 142 2.99 -0.74 6.20
C SER A 142 1.83 0.05 6.83
N ARG A 143 1.20 0.96 6.07
CA ARG A 143 0.14 1.85 6.58
C ARG A 143 -1.02 2.00 5.62
N ILE A 144 -2.18 2.36 6.17
CA ILE A 144 -3.34 2.86 5.42
C ILE A 144 -3.56 4.31 5.82
N CYS A 145 -3.44 5.25 4.87
CA CYS A 145 -3.77 6.64 5.13
C CYS A 145 -5.29 6.84 5.05
N GLN A 146 -5.95 7.08 6.18
CA GLN A 146 -7.41 7.27 6.24
C GLN A 146 -7.87 8.50 5.45
N THR A 147 -7.15 9.62 5.54
CA THR A 147 -7.48 10.86 4.82
C THR A 147 -7.38 10.68 3.31
N CYS A 148 -6.31 10.05 2.82
CA CYS A 148 -6.16 9.75 1.40
C CYS A 148 -7.17 8.68 0.94
N THR A 149 -7.48 7.71 1.79
CA THR A 149 -8.52 6.69 1.53
C THR A 149 -9.89 7.33 1.33
N ALA A 150 -10.28 8.26 2.22
CA ALA A 150 -11.54 8.99 2.09
C ALA A 150 -11.61 9.83 0.81
N ARG A 151 -10.53 10.57 0.49
CA ARG A 151 -10.45 11.43 -0.71
C ARG A 151 -10.51 10.63 -2.01
N LYS A 152 -9.81 9.49 -2.08
CA LYS A 152 -9.72 8.67 -3.30
C LYS A 152 -10.79 7.57 -3.37
N ARG A 153 -11.57 7.37 -2.30
CA ARG A 153 -12.56 6.29 -2.15
C ARG A 153 -12.00 4.89 -2.41
N VAL A 154 -10.71 4.68 -2.09
CA VAL A 154 -9.98 3.43 -2.26
C VAL A 154 -8.98 3.30 -1.12
N HIS A 155 -8.79 2.10 -0.55
CA HIS A 155 -7.80 1.85 0.50
C HIS A 155 -6.39 2.27 0.05
N TYR A 156 -5.93 3.39 0.59
CA TYR A 156 -4.67 4.01 0.19
C TYR A 156 -3.52 3.46 1.04
N ARG A 157 -3.04 2.28 0.64
CA ARG A 157 -2.01 1.50 1.31
C ARG A 157 -0.61 1.95 0.91
N THR A 158 0.20 2.44 1.85
CA THR A 158 1.50 3.07 1.57
C THR A 158 2.61 2.44 2.42
N CYS A 159 3.85 2.44 1.93
CA CYS A 159 5.01 2.19 2.79
C CYS A 159 5.35 3.47 3.59
N ASP A 160 6.16 3.35 4.64
CA ASP A 160 6.50 4.48 5.51
C ASP A 160 7.23 5.60 4.76
N VAL A 161 8.16 5.26 3.87
CA VAL A 161 8.91 6.23 3.05
C VAL A 161 7.97 7.02 2.15
N CYS A 162 7.08 6.34 1.42
CA CYS A 162 6.14 7.02 0.54
C CYS A 162 5.12 7.84 1.34
N PHE A 163 4.70 7.36 2.51
CA PHE A 163 3.80 8.11 3.38
C PHE A 163 4.45 9.42 3.84
N ALA A 164 5.68 9.38 4.35
CA ALA A 164 6.42 10.55 4.79
C ALA A 164 6.63 11.57 3.65
N ASN A 165 7.01 11.10 2.46
CA ASN A 165 7.21 11.96 1.29
C ASN A 165 5.92 12.67 0.83
N MET A 166 4.75 12.04 1.01
CA MET A 166 3.45 12.64 0.68
C MET A 166 2.88 13.51 1.80
N HIS A 167 3.36 13.33 3.03
CA HIS A 167 2.87 14.00 4.22
C HIS A 167 4.04 14.60 5.03
N PRO A 168 4.77 15.58 4.47
CA PRO A 168 5.92 16.19 5.15
C PRO A 168 5.53 16.90 6.45
N ASP A 169 4.30 17.43 6.53
CA ASP A 169 3.82 18.24 7.66
C ASP A 169 3.09 17.42 8.74
N GLN A 170 2.98 16.09 8.58
CA GLN A 170 2.43 15.23 9.64
C GLN A 170 3.56 14.87 10.59
N PRO A 171 3.48 15.21 11.89
CA PRO A 171 4.51 14.81 12.85
C PRO A 171 4.63 13.29 12.84
N GLN A 172 5.84 12.80 12.57
CA GLN A 172 6.14 11.38 12.57
C GLN A 172 5.82 10.82 13.95
N SER A 173 4.79 9.97 14.06
CA SER A 173 4.34 9.42 15.33
C SER A 173 5.29 8.30 15.83
N LEU A 174 6.56 8.63 16.05
CA LEU A 174 7.57 7.74 16.63
C LEU A 174 8.27 8.33 17.87
N THR A 175 7.69 9.34 18.51
CA THR A 175 8.07 9.75 19.87
C THR A 175 6.85 9.85 20.78
N ALA A 176 6.05 8.79 20.85
CA ALA A 176 5.38 8.49 22.12
C ALA A 176 6.42 7.79 23.00
N THR A 177 7.37 8.57 23.53
CA THR A 177 8.09 8.15 24.74
C THR A 177 7.03 7.72 25.73
N ALA A 178 7.18 6.50 26.22
CA ALA A 178 6.48 6.02 27.40
C ALA A 178 6.67 7.05 28.51
N ALA A 179 5.70 7.94 28.69
CA ALA A 179 5.51 8.60 29.96
C ALA A 179 4.91 7.53 30.86
N GLU A 180 5.79 6.86 31.60
CA GLU A 180 5.45 6.09 32.78
C GLU A 180 4.40 6.84 33.57
N ARG A 181 3.26 6.19 33.83
CA ARG A 181 2.34 6.67 34.87
C ARG A 181 3.07 6.43 36.19
N PRO A 182 3.41 7.45 37.00
CA PRO A 182 3.95 7.19 38.31
C PRO A 182 2.84 6.58 39.16
N ALA A 183 3.10 5.38 39.69
CA ALA A 183 2.34 4.81 40.79
C ALA A 183 2.62 5.64 42.04
N THR A 184 1.80 6.66 42.32
CA THR A 184 1.84 7.31 43.63
C THR A 184 0.86 6.61 44.57
N ALA A 185 1.43 5.71 45.38
CA ALA A 185 0.88 5.37 46.67
C ALA A 185 0.89 6.61 47.56
N ALA A 186 -0.28 7.00 48.07
CA ALA A 186 -0.39 7.90 49.21
C ALA A 186 -1.26 7.20 50.26
N SER A 187 -0.64 6.90 51.39
CA SER A 187 -1.23 6.24 52.54
C SER A 187 -1.64 7.27 53.61
N ARG A 188 -2.66 6.86 54.39
CA ARG A 188 -3.01 7.23 55.80
C ARG A 188 -3.89 8.48 56.02
N PRO A 189 -4.51 8.63 57.23
CA PRO A 189 -4.86 7.67 58.30
C PRO A 189 -6.36 7.65 58.63
N GLY A 190 -6.78 6.70 59.47
CA GLY A 190 -8.18 6.44 59.79
C GLY A 190 -8.81 7.29 60.90
N THR A 191 -10.11 7.11 61.06
CA THR A 191 -10.86 7.40 62.28
C THR A 191 -11.94 6.35 62.49
N THR A 192 -11.90 5.78 63.69
CA THR A 192 -12.82 4.86 64.36
C THR A 192 -14.25 5.37 64.45
N THR A 193 -15.25 4.49 64.33
CA THR A 193 -16.24 4.12 65.38
C THR A 193 -17.45 3.38 64.78
N GLY A 194 -18.01 2.43 65.53
CA GLY A 194 -19.40 1.97 65.35
C GLY A 194 -19.60 0.47 65.13
N ALA A 195 -19.71 -0.27 66.22
CA ALA A 195 -20.03 -1.70 66.27
C ALA A 195 -21.53 -2.01 66.00
N ARG A 196 -21.84 -3.19 65.44
CA ARG A 196 -22.57 -4.30 66.12
C ARG A 196 -22.79 -5.52 65.19
N PRO A 197 -23.11 -6.72 65.76
CA PRO A 197 -22.73 -8.01 65.21
C PRO A 197 -23.89 -8.95 64.84
N GLY A 198 -23.55 -10.09 64.25
CA GLY A 198 -24.38 -11.30 64.12
C GLY A 198 -24.20 -11.90 62.72
N THR A 199 -23.90 -13.18 62.49
CA THR A 199 -23.90 -14.38 63.35
C THR A 199 -23.06 -15.45 62.64
N ALA A 200 -22.52 -16.36 63.46
CA ALA A 200 -21.62 -17.45 63.13
C ALA A 200 -22.22 -18.50 62.18
N GLY A 201 -21.33 -19.17 61.43
CA GLY A 201 -21.64 -20.35 60.63
C GLY A 201 -20.39 -20.97 60.02
N GLY A 202 -19.47 -21.43 60.87
CA GLY A 202 -18.27 -22.14 60.43
C GLY A 202 -18.56 -23.58 60.02
N LYS A 203 -17.94 -24.04 58.93
CA LYS A 203 -17.48 -25.43 58.78
C LYS A 203 -16.15 -25.44 58.01
N GLN A 204 -15.16 -26.03 58.67
CA GLN A 204 -13.81 -26.31 58.19
C GLN A 204 -13.77 -27.53 57.24
N PRO A 205 -12.62 -27.77 56.56
CA PRO A 205 -12.52 -28.61 55.37
C PRO A 205 -12.29 -30.09 55.71
N ARG A 206 -12.55 -30.97 54.74
CA ARG A 206 -12.03 -32.34 54.75
C ARG A 206 -11.03 -32.52 53.62
N SER A 207 -9.83 -32.89 54.03
CA SER A 207 -8.71 -33.40 53.25
C SER A 207 -8.96 -34.83 52.76
N ARG A 208 -8.66 -35.08 51.47
CA ARG A 208 -7.96 -36.24 50.84
C ARG A 208 -8.42 -37.69 51.16
N PRO A 209 -8.05 -38.72 50.36
CA PRO A 209 -6.86 -38.93 49.51
C PRO A 209 -6.89 -38.31 48.12
#